data_AF-A0A966D4M6-F1
#
_entry.id   AF-A0A966D4M6-F1
#
_cell.length_a   1.000
_cell.length_b   1.000
_cell.length_c   1.000
_cell.angle_alpha   90.00
_cell.angle_beta   90.00
_cell.angle_gamma   90.00
#
_symmetry.space_group_name_H-M   'P 1'
#
loop_
_entity.id
_entity.type
_entity.pdbx_description
1 polymer ?
#
loop_
_entity_poly.entity_id
_entity_poly.type
_entity_poly.pdbx_seq_one_letter_code
_entity_poly.pdbx_strand_id
1 'polypeptide(L)'
;MKKMILIFCALLLLLGTGISEGAPADEFSVLSFSPSGVVKGRTPVKITFSQPVVSREAVGKQVAAAKYPVTFSPAIRGDGKWTDSKTFVLTPLANLPQATLFRTTIKDDIRDLKGRRLVGKQVYEFSTEALKLLAIQQSDYTENGSVILDLSFNLPVSPFRLRGFLWLQNEKKKGVAYS
;
A
#
# COMPACT_ATOMS: atom_id res chain seq x y z
N MET A 1 20.64 -22.10 62.19
CA MET A 1 21.48 -21.43 61.18
C MET A 1 20.71 -20.25 60.59
N LYS A 2 21.27 -19.03 60.69
CA LYS A 2 20.97 -17.76 59.97
C LYS A 2 19.52 -17.21 60.05
N LYS A 3 19.25 -16.20 60.89
CA LYS A 3 19.34 -14.73 60.64
C LYS A 3 18.33 -14.28 59.57
N MET A 4 17.17 -13.70 59.92
CA MET A 4 16.92 -12.27 60.25
C MET A 4 17.10 -11.34 59.04
N ILE A 5 16.06 -10.58 58.67
CA ILE A 5 16.06 -9.11 58.43
C ILE A 5 14.75 -8.66 57.74
N LEU A 6 14.05 -7.72 58.39
CA LEU A 6 13.01 -6.82 57.86
C LEU A 6 13.57 -5.92 56.75
N ILE A 7 12.72 -5.39 55.84
CA ILE A 7 12.52 -3.94 55.66
C ILE A 7 11.64 -3.66 54.42
N PHE A 8 10.68 -2.78 54.68
CA PHE A 8 9.72 -2.12 53.82
C PHE A 8 10.42 -1.15 52.85
N CYS A 9 10.26 -1.31 51.52
CA CYS A 9 10.71 -0.32 50.54
C CYS A 9 9.75 -0.23 49.33
N ALA A 10 8.92 0.80 49.38
CA ALA A 10 8.50 1.69 48.28
C ALA A 10 8.38 1.13 46.86
N LEU A 11 7.12 1.03 46.42
CA LEU A 11 6.55 1.62 45.20
C LEU A 11 7.57 2.20 44.19
N LEU A 12 7.73 1.51 43.05
CA LEU A 12 8.21 2.13 41.81
C LEU A 12 7.32 1.68 40.64
N LEU A 13 6.31 2.51 40.40
CA LEU A 13 5.55 2.60 39.16
C LEU A 13 6.50 3.00 38.03
N LEU A 14 6.83 2.05 37.14
CA LEU A 14 7.47 2.32 35.85
C LEU A 14 6.89 1.35 34.81
N LEU A 15 5.65 1.61 34.39
CA LEU A 15 5.15 1.16 33.09
C LEU A 15 5.06 2.41 32.22
N GLY A 16 5.99 2.45 31.28
CA GLY A 16 6.30 3.62 30.45
C GLY A 16 5.06 4.25 29.84
N THR A 17 4.88 5.53 30.15
CA THR A 17 4.18 6.43 29.26
C THR A 17 4.94 6.45 27.95
N GLY A 18 4.42 5.73 26.95
CA GLY A 18 4.77 6.00 25.56
C GLY A 18 4.34 7.43 25.27
N ILE A 19 5.27 8.38 25.44
CA ILE A 19 5.10 9.72 24.93
C ILE A 19 5.12 9.53 23.42
N SER A 20 3.94 9.41 22.81
CA SER A 20 3.78 9.71 21.40
C SER A 20 4.21 11.16 21.29
N GLU A 21 5.44 11.39 20.86
CA GLU A 21 5.97 12.69 20.52
C GLU A 21 5.10 13.20 19.36
N GLY A 22 4.01 13.87 19.73
CA GLY A 22 3.15 14.56 18.80
C GLY A 22 4.04 15.56 18.11
N ALA A 23 4.15 15.45 16.78
CA ALA A 23 4.87 16.41 15.97
C ALA A 23 4.50 17.83 16.44
N PRO A 24 5.48 18.74 16.63
CA PRO A 24 5.23 20.10 17.07
C PRO A 24 4.04 20.69 16.31
N ALA A 25 3.12 21.37 17.01
CA ALA A 25 1.86 21.86 16.44
C ALA A 25 2.04 22.79 15.21
N ASP A 26 3.27 23.25 14.97
CA ASP A 26 3.65 24.13 13.87
C ASP A 26 4.49 23.44 12.77
N GLU A 27 4.56 22.11 12.73
CA GLU A 27 5.17 21.38 11.61
C GLU A 27 4.17 21.16 10.46
N PHE A 28 4.70 21.17 9.22
CA PHE A 28 3.98 20.76 8.03
C PHE A 28 4.38 19.33 7.63
N SER A 29 3.50 18.38 7.88
CA SER A 29 3.71 16.94 7.67
C SER A 29 2.44 16.28 7.13
N VAL A 30 2.54 15.03 6.71
CA VAL A 30 1.37 14.21 6.35
C VAL A 30 0.81 13.56 7.61
N LEU A 31 -0.43 13.88 7.97
CA LEU A 31 -1.14 13.27 9.10
C LEU A 31 -1.68 11.89 8.76
N SER A 32 -2.24 11.74 7.56
CA SER A 32 -2.75 10.45 7.11
C SER A 32 -2.65 10.28 5.60
N PHE A 33 -2.46 9.03 5.22
CA PHE A 33 -2.45 8.58 3.83
C PHE A 33 -3.35 7.35 3.72
N SER A 34 -4.21 7.33 2.72
CA SER A 34 -4.93 6.14 2.32
C SER A 34 -4.97 6.04 0.78
N PRO A 35 -5.05 4.82 0.22
CA PRO A 35 -5.16 3.55 0.91
C PRO A 35 -3.82 3.00 1.45
N SER A 36 -3.90 1.92 2.21
CA SER A 36 -2.77 1.07 2.59
C SER A 36 -3.13 -0.39 2.37
N GLY A 37 -2.12 -1.26 2.25
CA GLY A 37 -2.34 -2.70 2.06
C GLY A 37 -2.86 -3.07 0.67
N VAL A 38 -3.78 -4.04 0.62
CA VAL A 38 -4.35 -4.59 -0.62
C VAL A 38 -5.70 -3.93 -0.91
N VAL A 39 -5.86 -3.36 -2.09
CA VAL A 39 -7.08 -2.67 -2.55
C VAL A 39 -7.64 -3.24 -3.85
N LYS A 40 -8.86 -2.81 -4.22
CA LYS A 40 -9.55 -3.27 -5.43
C LYS A 40 -10.35 -2.17 -6.10
N GLY A 41 -10.55 -2.29 -7.40
CA GLY A 41 -11.38 -1.38 -8.19
C GLY A 41 -10.80 0.03 -8.25
N ARG A 42 -11.65 1.04 -8.03
CA ARG A 42 -11.33 2.47 -8.15
C ARG A 42 -11.07 3.12 -6.79
N THR A 43 -10.31 2.47 -5.91
CA THR A 43 -10.06 2.99 -4.56
C THR A 43 -9.45 4.39 -4.60
N PRO A 44 -10.10 5.41 -3.98
CA PRO A 44 -9.55 6.76 -3.94
C PRO A 44 -8.27 6.84 -3.11
N VAL A 45 -7.35 7.70 -3.52
CA VAL A 45 -6.17 8.07 -2.74
C VAL A 45 -6.48 9.36 -1.98
N LYS A 46 -6.29 9.35 -0.66
CA LYS A 46 -6.50 10.51 0.22
C LYS A 46 -5.22 10.84 0.97
N ILE A 47 -4.88 12.11 1.00
CA ILE A 47 -3.74 12.64 1.73
C ILE A 47 -4.25 13.78 2.60
N THR A 48 -4.09 13.67 3.92
CA THR A 48 -4.40 14.75 4.86
C THR A 48 -3.12 15.29 5.45
N PHE A 49 -2.91 16.59 5.31
CA PHE A 49 -1.75 17.31 5.84
C PHE A 49 -2.05 17.93 7.21
N SER A 50 -1.01 18.23 7.99
CA SER A 50 -1.14 18.88 9.31
C SER A 50 -1.58 20.34 9.20
N GLN A 51 -1.16 21.02 8.13
CA GLN A 51 -1.39 22.44 7.88
C GLN A 51 -2.20 22.67 6.60
N PRO A 52 -2.95 23.78 6.50
CA PRO A 52 -3.62 24.18 5.26
C PRO A 52 -2.62 24.33 4.11
N VAL A 53 -2.86 23.61 3.01
CA VAL A 53 -2.05 23.66 1.77
C VAL A 53 -2.67 24.60 0.74
N VAL A 54 -4.00 24.64 0.68
CA VAL A 54 -4.73 25.50 -0.25
C VAL A 54 -5.68 26.43 0.49
N SER A 55 -5.97 27.56 -0.14
CA SER A 55 -6.96 28.50 0.36
C SER A 55 -8.38 27.94 0.19
N ARG A 56 -9.35 28.53 0.88
CA ARG A 56 -10.75 28.06 0.87
C ARG A 56 -11.37 28.10 -0.53
N GLU A 57 -10.92 29.03 -1.38
CA GLU A 57 -11.41 29.23 -2.74
C GLU A 57 -11.02 28.09 -3.69
N ALA A 58 -10.00 27.29 -3.35
CA ALA A 58 -9.58 26.12 -4.13
C ALA A 58 -10.33 24.84 -3.74
N VAL A 59 -10.97 24.82 -2.56
CA VAL A 59 -11.69 23.64 -2.06
C VAL A 59 -12.86 23.31 -2.97
N GLY A 60 -13.04 22.02 -3.26
CA GLY A 60 -14.09 21.49 -4.12
C GLY A 60 -13.84 21.66 -5.62
N LYS A 61 -12.83 22.45 -6.03
CA LYS A 61 -12.47 22.62 -7.43
C LYS A 61 -11.58 21.47 -7.91
N GLN A 62 -11.74 21.13 -9.19
CA GLN A 62 -10.85 20.18 -9.86
C GLN A 62 -9.44 20.76 -9.95
N VAL A 63 -8.46 19.96 -9.60
CA VAL A 63 -7.04 20.28 -9.71
C VAL A 63 -6.52 19.70 -11.03
N ALA A 64 -5.71 20.47 -11.75
CA ALA A 64 -5.02 19.96 -12.93
C ALA A 64 -3.96 18.92 -12.51
N ALA A 65 -3.81 17.83 -13.27
CA ALA A 65 -2.93 16.71 -12.88
C ALA A 65 -1.48 17.12 -12.59
N ALA A 66 -0.93 18.10 -13.31
CA ALA A 66 0.41 18.64 -13.07
C ALA A 66 0.57 19.33 -11.69
N LYS A 67 -0.54 19.73 -11.07
CA LYS A 67 -0.60 20.41 -9.76
C LYS A 67 -1.02 19.48 -8.62
N TYR A 68 -1.16 18.17 -8.86
CA TYR A 68 -1.40 17.23 -7.77
C TYR A 68 -0.23 17.27 -6.79
N PRO A 69 -0.49 17.19 -5.47
CA PRO A 69 0.56 17.17 -4.45
C PRO A 69 1.37 15.86 -4.45
N VAL A 70 1.08 14.94 -5.37
CA VAL A 70 1.49 13.55 -5.29
C VAL A 70 1.70 12.96 -6.69
N THR A 71 2.64 12.02 -6.79
CA THR A 71 2.94 11.23 -7.98
C THR A 71 2.83 9.74 -7.68
N PHE A 72 2.58 8.93 -8.72
CA PHE A 72 2.37 7.49 -8.60
C PHE A 72 3.24 6.72 -9.59
N SER A 73 3.78 5.58 -9.13
CA SER A 73 4.46 4.59 -9.96
C SER A 73 3.90 3.20 -9.67
N PRO A 74 3.20 2.55 -10.62
CA PRO A 74 2.80 3.06 -11.93
C PRO A 74 1.85 4.27 -11.87
N ALA A 75 1.73 5.01 -12.97
CA ALA A 75 0.89 6.20 -13.04
C ALA A 75 -0.60 5.86 -12.87
N ILE A 76 -1.31 6.64 -12.04
CA ILE A 76 -2.76 6.54 -11.85
C ILE A 76 -3.42 7.75 -12.50
N ARG A 77 -4.30 7.50 -13.47
CA ARG A 77 -5.17 8.55 -14.04
C ARG A 77 -6.41 8.71 -13.17
N GLY A 78 -6.68 9.91 -12.71
CA GLY A 78 -7.75 10.19 -11.77
C GLY A 78 -8.13 11.65 -11.71
N ASP A 79 -9.29 11.91 -11.12
CA ASP A 79 -9.78 13.24 -10.80
C ASP A 79 -9.32 13.64 -9.39
N GLY A 80 -8.49 14.68 -9.32
CA GLY A 80 -7.96 15.21 -8.08
C GLY A 80 -8.66 16.48 -7.63
N LYS A 81 -9.06 16.55 -6.35
CA LYS A 81 -9.61 17.75 -5.72
C LYS A 81 -9.20 17.88 -4.26
N TRP A 82 -9.16 19.11 -3.77
CA TRP A 82 -9.07 19.38 -2.34
C TRP A 82 -10.47 19.30 -1.73
N THR A 83 -10.70 18.39 -0.78
CA THR A 83 -12.01 18.26 -0.09
C THR A 83 -12.16 19.25 1.06
N ASP A 84 -11.03 19.69 1.61
CA ASP A 84 -10.87 20.80 2.54
C ASP A 84 -9.48 21.42 2.30
N SER A 85 -9.09 22.44 3.07
CA SER A 85 -7.81 23.14 2.88
C SER A 85 -6.57 22.27 3.17
N LYS A 86 -6.74 21.11 3.81
CA LYS A 86 -5.68 20.19 4.25
C LYS A 86 -5.75 18.81 3.59
N THR A 87 -6.86 18.47 2.92
CA THR A 87 -7.08 17.11 2.42
C THR A 87 -7.23 17.10 0.91
N PHE A 88 -6.33 16.40 0.24
CA PHE A 88 -6.39 16.13 -1.19
C PHE A 88 -6.92 14.71 -1.44
N VAL A 89 -7.83 14.57 -2.40
CA VAL A 89 -8.37 13.28 -2.82
C VAL A 89 -8.23 13.13 -4.32
N LEU A 90 -7.65 12.01 -4.76
CA LEU A 90 -7.63 11.57 -6.14
C LEU A 90 -8.52 10.34 -6.32
N THR A 91 -9.49 10.43 -7.23
CA THR A 91 -10.39 9.34 -7.58
C THR A 91 -9.96 8.74 -8.92
N PRO A 92 -9.49 7.48 -8.99
CA PRO A 92 -9.12 6.85 -10.25
C PRO A 92 -10.25 6.86 -11.28
N LEU A 93 -9.93 7.11 -12.55
CA LEU A 93 -10.92 7.10 -13.66
C LEU A 93 -11.34 5.67 -14.04
N ALA A 94 -10.45 4.71 -13.84
CA ALA A 94 -10.67 3.29 -14.13
C ALA A 94 -10.16 2.43 -12.98
N ASN A 95 -10.51 1.13 -13.01
CA ASN A 95 -9.98 0.17 -12.04
C ASN A 95 -8.45 0.20 -12.05
N LEU A 96 -7.87 0.13 -10.86
CA LEU A 96 -6.42 0.01 -10.73
C LEU A 96 -5.96 -1.32 -11.35
N PRO A 97 -4.85 -1.32 -12.11
CA PRO A 97 -4.22 -2.53 -12.62
C PRO A 97 -4.08 -3.60 -11.54
N GLN A 98 -4.49 -4.83 -11.84
CA GLN A 98 -4.36 -5.97 -10.93
C GLN A 98 -2.89 -6.39 -10.75
N ALA A 99 -2.58 -7.16 -9.71
CA ALA A 99 -1.23 -7.65 -9.39
C ALA A 99 -0.14 -6.56 -9.41
N THR A 100 -0.49 -5.32 -9.03
CA THR A 100 0.39 -4.17 -9.14
C THR A 100 0.69 -3.57 -7.77
N LEU A 101 1.97 -3.34 -7.49
CA LEU A 101 2.45 -2.51 -6.38
C LEU A 101 2.51 -1.05 -6.84
N PHE A 102 1.87 -0.17 -6.09
CA PHE A 102 1.91 1.27 -6.30
C PHE A 102 2.79 1.93 -5.27
N ARG A 103 3.82 2.63 -5.74
CA ARG A 103 4.57 3.59 -4.94
C ARG A 103 4.02 4.99 -5.17
N THR A 104 3.69 5.65 -4.07
CA THR A 104 3.13 7.00 -4.06
C THR A 104 4.13 7.93 -3.39
N THR A 105 4.48 9.03 -4.07
CA THR A 105 5.47 10.00 -3.58
C THR A 105 4.84 11.38 -3.53
N ILE A 106 4.79 11.99 -2.33
CA ILE A 106 4.39 13.38 -2.15
C ILE A 106 5.45 14.28 -2.78
N LYS A 107 5.04 15.26 -3.58
CA LYS A 107 5.98 16.13 -4.30
C LYS A 107 6.78 17.00 -3.34
N ASP A 108 8.09 17.10 -3.56
CA ASP A 108 8.99 17.90 -2.73
C ASP A 108 8.79 19.41 -2.84
N ASP A 109 8.07 19.87 -3.88
CA ASP A 109 7.71 21.27 -4.08
C ASP A 109 6.46 21.70 -3.29
N ILE A 110 5.76 20.77 -2.62
CA ILE A 110 4.58 21.10 -1.84
C ILE A 110 4.94 21.99 -0.65
N ARG A 111 4.14 23.04 -0.45
CA ARG A 111 4.25 23.98 0.66
C ARG A 111 2.88 24.17 1.28
N ASP A 112 2.85 24.48 2.57
CA ASP A 112 1.63 24.96 3.19
C ASP A 112 1.38 26.45 2.90
N LEU A 113 0.26 27.00 3.35
CA LEU A 113 -0.08 28.42 3.15
C LEU A 113 0.90 29.39 3.83
N LYS A 114 1.70 28.93 4.81
CA LYS A 114 2.76 29.73 5.45
C LYS A 114 4.12 29.57 4.75
N GLY A 115 4.22 28.78 3.68
CA GLY A 115 5.45 28.54 2.93
C GLY A 115 6.38 27.49 3.56
N ARG A 116 5.94 26.75 4.57
CA ARG A 116 6.72 25.68 5.22
C ARG A 116 6.94 24.52 4.26
N ARG A 117 8.11 23.88 4.35
CA ARG A 117 8.44 22.64 3.63
C ARG A 117 7.84 21.44 4.36
N LEU A 118 7.47 20.43 3.59
CA LEU A 118 6.99 19.17 4.14
C LEU A 118 8.12 18.44 4.85
N VAL A 119 7.87 17.96 6.05
CA VAL A 119 8.80 17.15 6.84
C VAL A 119 8.24 15.75 7.11
N GLY A 120 9.13 14.81 7.42
CA GLY A 120 8.77 13.43 7.74
C GLY A 120 8.61 12.53 6.51
N LYS A 121 7.77 11.50 6.63
CA LYS A 121 7.57 10.48 5.60
C LYS A 121 6.81 11.05 4.40
N GLN A 122 7.35 10.82 3.19
CA GLN A 122 6.76 11.30 1.92
C GLN A 122 6.45 10.18 0.92
N VAL A 123 6.84 8.93 1.22
CA VAL A 123 6.63 7.77 0.34
C VAL A 123 5.69 6.77 1.00
N TYR A 124 4.67 6.35 0.27
CA TYR A 124 3.64 5.41 0.71
C TYR A 124 3.46 4.32 -0.33
N GLU A 125 3.09 3.13 0.12
CA GLU A 125 2.89 1.98 -0.77
C GLU A 125 1.56 1.30 -0.46
N PHE A 126 0.91 0.85 -1.52
CA PHE A 126 -0.26 -0.01 -1.48
C PHE A 126 -0.23 -0.89 -2.74
N SER A 127 -1.03 -1.96 -2.75
CA SER A 127 -1.06 -2.89 -3.87
C SER A 127 -2.49 -3.26 -4.23
N THR A 128 -2.70 -3.71 -5.46
CA THR A 128 -3.89 -4.52 -5.76
C THR A 128 -3.61 -5.98 -5.47
N GLU A 129 -4.65 -6.80 -5.42
CA GLU A 129 -4.51 -8.23 -5.19
C GLU A 129 -3.48 -8.87 -6.12
N ALA A 130 -2.50 -9.57 -5.53
CA ALA A 130 -1.47 -10.31 -6.25
C ALA A 130 -2.06 -11.57 -6.89
N LEU A 131 -1.39 -12.06 -7.94
CA LEU A 131 -1.71 -13.36 -8.53
C LEU A 131 -1.47 -14.47 -7.50
N LYS A 132 -2.46 -15.33 -7.33
CA LYS A 132 -2.42 -16.51 -6.47
C LYS A 132 -2.89 -17.72 -7.25
N LEU A 133 -2.13 -18.79 -7.14
CA LEU A 133 -2.60 -20.12 -7.49
C LEU A 133 -3.55 -20.59 -6.37
N LEU A 134 -4.78 -20.90 -6.74
CA LEU A 134 -5.85 -21.31 -5.82
C LEU A 134 -5.91 -22.82 -5.68
N ALA A 135 -5.81 -23.54 -6.80
CA ALA A 135 -5.90 -24.99 -6.82
C ALA A 135 -5.11 -25.57 -7.99
N ILE A 136 -4.63 -26.79 -7.80
CA ILE A 136 -4.16 -27.69 -8.85
C ILE A 136 -5.00 -28.95 -8.73
N GLN A 137 -5.62 -29.37 -9.82
CA GLN A 137 -6.38 -30.61 -9.87
C GLN A 137 -5.95 -31.43 -11.08
N GLN A 138 -5.78 -32.73 -10.88
CA GLN A 138 -5.73 -33.65 -12.01
C GLN A 138 -7.14 -33.83 -12.56
N SER A 139 -7.35 -33.39 -13.79
CA SER A 139 -8.65 -33.43 -14.45
C SER A 139 -8.81 -34.66 -15.34
N ASP A 140 -7.73 -35.14 -15.96
CA ASP A 140 -7.79 -36.26 -16.90
C ASP A 140 -6.38 -36.85 -17.21
N TYR A 141 -6.33 -37.73 -18.22
CA TYR A 141 -5.13 -38.23 -18.88
C TYR A 141 -5.24 -38.05 -20.40
N THR A 142 -4.11 -37.84 -21.08
CA THR A 142 -4.02 -37.92 -22.55
C THR A 142 -4.05 -39.37 -23.03
N GLU A 143 -4.26 -39.60 -24.33
CA GLU A 143 -4.25 -40.96 -24.92
C GLU A 143 -2.95 -41.74 -24.70
N ASN A 144 -1.81 -41.03 -24.59
CA ASN A 144 -0.51 -41.63 -24.29
C ASN A 144 -0.23 -41.76 -22.77
N GLY A 145 -1.23 -41.50 -21.92
CA GLY A 145 -1.15 -41.67 -20.47
C GLY A 145 -0.50 -40.50 -19.71
N SER A 146 -0.29 -39.35 -20.34
CA SER A 146 0.21 -38.15 -19.66
C SER A 146 -0.89 -37.52 -18.81
N VAL A 147 -0.54 -36.99 -17.63
CA VAL A 147 -1.51 -36.37 -16.72
C VAL A 147 -1.92 -34.97 -17.21
N ILE A 148 -3.22 -34.67 -17.20
CA ILE A 148 -3.75 -33.33 -17.44
C ILE A 148 -4.03 -32.65 -16.09
N LEU A 149 -3.45 -31.46 -15.89
CA LEU A 149 -3.61 -30.65 -14.68
C LEU A 149 -4.32 -29.34 -14.99
N ASP A 150 -5.37 -29.06 -14.23
CA ASP A 150 -6.07 -27.78 -14.26
C ASP A 150 -5.53 -26.88 -13.14
N LEU A 151 -5.07 -25.69 -13.52
CA LEU A 151 -4.55 -24.67 -12.60
C LEU A 151 -5.56 -23.54 -12.48
N SER A 152 -6.07 -23.32 -11.27
CA SER A 152 -7.02 -22.25 -10.98
C SER A 152 -6.32 -21.06 -10.33
N PHE A 153 -6.58 -19.85 -10.81
CA PHE A 153 -5.99 -18.61 -10.29
C PHE A 153 -7.07 -17.61 -9.87
N ASN A 154 -6.74 -16.70 -8.95
CA ASN A 154 -7.64 -15.61 -8.55
C ASN A 154 -7.74 -14.48 -9.59
N LEU A 155 -6.84 -14.45 -10.57
CA LEU A 155 -6.78 -13.45 -11.65
C LEU A 155 -6.67 -14.15 -13.01
N PRO A 156 -7.07 -13.50 -14.12
CA PRO A 156 -6.86 -14.03 -15.45
C PRO A 156 -5.38 -14.28 -15.73
N VAL A 157 -5.06 -15.49 -16.19
CA VAL A 157 -3.71 -15.90 -16.59
C VAL A 157 -3.73 -16.33 -18.05
N SER A 158 -2.81 -15.78 -18.85
CA SER A 158 -2.59 -16.24 -20.22
C SER A 158 -1.86 -17.59 -20.20
N PRO A 159 -2.42 -18.68 -20.74
CA PRO A 159 -1.75 -19.98 -20.78
C PRO A 159 -0.41 -19.93 -21.52
N PHE A 160 -0.36 -19.17 -22.62
CA PHE A 160 0.88 -19.00 -23.39
C PHE A 160 2.00 -18.36 -22.56
N ARG A 161 1.68 -17.32 -21.78
CA ARG A 161 2.65 -16.64 -20.92
C ARG A 161 3.05 -17.49 -19.73
N LEU A 162 2.10 -18.23 -19.14
CA LEU A 162 2.32 -19.04 -17.93
C LEU A 162 3.46 -20.04 -18.11
N ARG A 163 3.62 -20.63 -19.31
CA ARG A 163 4.73 -21.57 -19.61
C ARG A 163 6.12 -20.99 -19.34
N GLY A 164 6.31 -19.68 -19.51
CA GLY A 164 7.57 -19.00 -19.20
C GLY A 164 7.82 -18.77 -17.70
N PHE A 165 6.81 -18.97 -16.85
CA PHE A 165 6.85 -18.69 -15.40
C PHE A 165 6.50 -19.92 -14.55
N LEU A 166 6.24 -21.07 -15.16
CA LEU A 166 5.88 -22.30 -14.48
C LEU A 166 7.03 -23.32 -14.57
N TRP A 167 7.41 -23.88 -13.43
CA TRP A 167 8.39 -24.96 -13.35
C TRP A 167 7.78 -26.13 -12.60
N LEU A 168 7.72 -27.29 -13.24
CA LEU A 168 7.30 -28.54 -12.62
C LEU A 168 8.55 -29.34 -12.23
N GLN A 169 8.56 -29.89 -11.02
CA GLN A 169 9.66 -30.72 -10.54
C GLN A 169 9.12 -31.93 -9.78
N ASN A 170 9.85 -33.04 -9.83
CA ASN A 170 9.54 -34.21 -9.01
C ASN A 170 10.07 -34.07 -7.58
N GLU A 171 9.85 -35.09 -6.75
CA GLU A 171 10.31 -35.14 -5.35
C GLU A 171 11.83 -34.96 -5.19
N LYS A 172 12.60 -35.26 -6.24
CA LYS A 172 14.06 -35.08 -6.29
C LYS A 172 14.48 -33.72 -6.85
N LYS A 173 13.54 -32.78 -7.01
CA LYS A 173 13.73 -31.45 -7.63
C LYS A 173 14.26 -31.49 -9.06
N LYS A 174 14.07 -32.60 -9.78
CA LYS A 174 14.38 -32.67 -11.21
C LYS A 174 13.21 -32.09 -11.99
N GLY A 175 13.50 -31.24 -12.97
CA GLY A 175 12.51 -30.65 -13.86
C GLY A 175 11.70 -31.73 -14.60
N VAL A 176 10.39 -31.54 -14.67
CA VAL A 176 9.46 -32.37 -15.43
C VAL A 176 8.99 -31.54 -16.62
N ALA A 177 9.19 -32.08 -17.82
CA ALA A 177 8.70 -31.45 -19.03
C ALA A 177 7.17 -31.50 -19.07
N TYR A 178 6.56 -30.42 -19.54
CA TYR A 178 5.13 -30.31 -19.77
C TYR A 178 4.92 -29.49 -21.06
N SER A 179 3.75 -29.63 -21.69
CA SER A 179 3.43 -29.01 -22.98
C SER A 179 2.19 -28.14 -22.91
#